data_AF-A0A6G1ITZ9-F1
#
_entry.id   AF-A0A6G1ITZ9-F1
#
_cell.length_a   1.000
_cell.length_b   1.000
_cell.length_c   1.000
_cell.angle_alpha   90.00
_cell.angle_beta   90.00
_cell.angle_gamma   90.00
#
_symmetry.space_group_name_H-M   'P 1'
#
loop_
_entity.id
_entity.type
_entity.pdbx_description
1 polymer ?
#
loop_
_entity_poly.entity_id
_entity_poly.type
_entity_poly.pdbx_seq_one_letter_code
_entity_poly.pdbx_strand_id
1 'polypeptide(L)'
;MGEPQNIPLLRVQLCLKKKDEVTDEFFHDYWRGNHVKLALENKKFVDKVVRYNQWHTSPRLKEAAAKFKIPVPEYDGIAEVWVKDIETWESIVTDEDFVAAIAPDEAHFIKAPIHIMLGYDHTVIGEAVKAE
;
A
#
# COMPACT_ATOMS: atom_id res chain seq x y z
N MET A 1 -5.87 25.07 9.42
CA MET A 1 -5.32 23.76 9.03
C MET A 1 -4.88 23.87 7.59
N GLY A 2 -3.70 23.34 7.23
CA GLY A 2 -3.11 23.47 5.89
C GLY A 2 -3.69 22.51 4.85
N GLU A 3 -4.74 21.78 5.18
CA GLU A 3 -5.40 20.85 4.27
C GLU A 3 -6.37 21.58 3.33
N PRO A 4 -6.40 21.21 2.04
CA PRO A 4 -7.39 21.73 1.09
C PRO A 4 -8.81 21.36 1.52
N GLN A 5 -9.77 22.25 1.27
CA GLN A 5 -11.19 22.01 1.62
C GLN A 5 -11.85 20.86 0.85
N ASN A 6 -11.27 20.39 -0.26
CA ASN A 6 -11.84 19.38 -1.14
C ASN A 6 -10.77 18.38 -1.60
N ILE A 7 -10.42 17.43 -0.73
CA ILE A 7 -9.58 16.29 -1.11
C ILE A 7 -10.44 15.35 -1.98
N PRO A 8 -10.03 14.99 -3.21
CA PRO A 8 -10.82 14.12 -4.08
C PRO A 8 -10.97 12.70 -3.53
N LEU A 9 -9.87 12.13 -3.06
CA LEU A 9 -9.74 10.80 -2.48
C LEU A 9 -8.62 10.81 -1.45
N LEU A 10 -8.77 10.04 -0.39
CA LEU A 10 -7.67 9.71 0.52
C LEU A 10 -6.79 8.65 -0.15
N ARG A 11 -5.49 8.95 -0.27
CA ARG A 11 -4.46 7.98 -0.62
C ARG A 11 -3.75 7.52 0.64
N VAL A 12 -3.71 6.20 0.81
CA VAL A 12 -2.98 5.51 1.87
C VAL A 12 -1.76 4.85 1.25
N GLN A 13 -0.58 5.12 1.80
CA GLN A 13 0.65 4.41 1.46
C GLN A 13 1.15 3.63 2.67
N LEU A 14 1.32 2.32 2.50
CA LEU A 14 1.91 1.41 3.48
C LEU A 14 3.28 0.97 2.97
N CYS A 15 4.33 1.45 3.61
CA CYS A 15 5.71 1.19 3.23
C CYS A 15 6.21 -0.11 3.88
N LEU A 16 6.45 -1.13 3.04
CA LEU A 16 6.70 -2.51 3.47
C LEU A 16 8.20 -2.82 3.47
N LYS A 17 8.66 -3.54 4.50
CA LYS A 17 9.96 -4.20 4.51
C LYS A 17 9.74 -5.70 4.56
N LYS A 18 10.38 -6.45 3.66
CA LYS A 18 10.35 -7.91 3.71
C LYS A 18 11.17 -8.41 4.90
N LYS A 19 10.88 -9.63 5.36
CA LYS A 19 11.71 -10.32 6.34
C LYS A 19 13.11 -10.62 5.81
N ASP A 20 14.10 -10.77 6.70
CA ASP A 20 15.50 -10.96 6.28
C ASP A 20 15.70 -12.29 5.54
N GLU A 21 14.97 -13.32 5.97
CA GLU A 21 14.95 -14.65 5.37
C GLU A 21 14.15 -14.74 4.06
N VAL A 22 13.35 -13.71 3.74
CA VAL A 22 12.50 -13.69 2.54
C VAL A 22 13.28 -13.14 1.35
N THR A 23 13.30 -13.89 0.24
CA THR A 23 13.91 -13.42 -1.01
C THR A 23 13.05 -12.36 -1.69
N ASP A 24 13.66 -11.51 -2.53
CA ASP A 24 12.90 -10.51 -3.31
C ASP A 24 11.86 -11.16 -4.22
N GLU A 25 12.22 -12.26 -4.89
CA GLU A 25 11.30 -13.03 -5.75
C GLU A 25 10.10 -13.54 -4.97
N PHE A 26 10.33 -14.17 -3.82
CA PHE A 26 9.23 -14.64 -2.97
C PHE A 26 8.36 -13.48 -2.49
N PHE A 27 8.96 -12.38 -2.02
CA PHE A 27 8.21 -11.21 -1.58
C PHE A 27 7.28 -10.68 -2.69
N HIS A 28 7.80 -10.55 -3.92
CA HIS A 28 7.00 -10.07 -5.04
C HIS A 28 5.88 -11.03 -5.44
N ASP A 29 6.19 -12.33 -5.55
CA ASP A 29 5.24 -13.35 -5.99
C ASP A 29 4.15 -13.60 -4.95
N TYR A 30 4.54 -13.71 -3.69
CA TYR A 30 3.62 -13.91 -2.59
C TYR A 30 2.69 -12.72 -2.42
N TRP A 31 3.21 -11.48 -2.52
CA TRP A 31 2.40 -10.28 -2.36
C TRP A 31 1.38 -10.09 -3.51
N ARG A 32 1.82 -10.25 -4.77
CA ARG A 32 0.93 -10.10 -5.93
C ARG A 32 -0.06 -11.25 -6.11
N GLY A 33 0.23 -12.41 -5.50
CA GLY A 33 -0.52 -13.65 -5.70
C GLY A 33 -1.31 -14.09 -4.47
N ASN A 34 -0.65 -14.35 -3.35
CA ASN A 34 -1.24 -14.94 -2.15
C ASN A 34 -1.92 -13.89 -1.28
N HIS A 35 -1.17 -12.87 -0.87
CA HIS A 35 -1.67 -11.80 0.01
C HIS A 35 -2.87 -11.06 -0.62
N VAL A 36 -2.81 -10.80 -1.94
CA VAL A 36 -3.90 -10.10 -2.64
C VAL A 36 -5.23 -10.85 -2.56
N LYS A 37 -5.22 -12.19 -2.52
CA LYS A 37 -6.45 -12.98 -2.44
C LYS A 37 -7.18 -12.71 -1.12
N LEU A 38 -6.44 -12.68 -0.02
CA LEU A 38 -7.00 -12.39 1.31
C LEU A 38 -7.62 -10.99 1.36
N ALA A 39 -6.95 -9.99 0.75
CA ALA A 39 -7.50 -8.65 0.67
C ALA A 39 -8.80 -8.60 -0.15
N LEU A 40 -8.86 -9.35 -1.27
CA LEU A 40 -10.04 -9.40 -2.14
C LEU A 40 -11.17 -10.30 -1.61
N GLU A 41 -10.92 -11.17 -0.64
CA GLU A 41 -11.96 -11.95 0.05
C GLU A 41 -12.78 -11.07 1.01
N ASN A 42 -12.23 -9.94 1.46
CA ASN A 42 -12.94 -9.01 2.33
C ASN A 42 -13.89 -8.10 1.54
N LYS A 43 -15.19 -8.20 1.84
CA LYS A 43 -16.23 -7.43 1.14
C LYS A 43 -16.06 -5.93 1.30
N LYS A 44 -15.72 -5.44 2.51
CA LYS A 44 -15.54 -3.99 2.73
C LYS A 44 -14.39 -3.44 1.91
N PHE A 45 -13.28 -4.18 1.82
CA PHE A 45 -12.15 -3.81 0.99
C PHE A 45 -12.59 -3.68 -0.48
N VAL A 46 -13.21 -4.72 -1.04
CA VAL A 46 -13.63 -4.73 -2.45
C VAL A 46 -14.68 -3.66 -2.78
N ASP A 47 -15.64 -3.43 -1.87
CA ASP A 47 -16.72 -2.47 -2.12
C ASP A 47 -16.27 -1.00 -2.01
N LYS A 48 -15.29 -0.70 -1.15
CA LYS A 48 -14.97 0.67 -0.73
C LYS A 48 -13.64 1.19 -1.27
N VAL A 49 -12.75 0.30 -1.70
CA VAL A 49 -11.48 0.69 -2.30
C VAL A 49 -11.70 1.10 -3.75
N VAL A 50 -11.38 2.36 -4.05
CA VAL A 50 -11.47 2.91 -5.41
C VAL A 50 -10.30 2.43 -6.27
N ARG A 51 -9.11 2.31 -5.68
CA ARG A 51 -7.93 1.77 -6.35
C ARG A 51 -7.02 1.09 -5.34
N TYR A 52 -6.47 -0.06 -5.72
CA TYR A 52 -5.38 -0.71 -5.02
C TYR A 52 -4.22 -0.95 -5.99
N ASN A 53 -3.02 -0.49 -5.62
CA ASN A 53 -1.79 -0.70 -6.38
C ASN A 53 -0.71 -1.31 -5.47
N GLN A 54 0.04 -2.27 -6.01
CA GLN A 54 1.25 -2.78 -5.39
C GLN A 54 2.45 -2.18 -6.12
N TRP A 55 3.16 -1.25 -5.46
CA TRP A 55 4.38 -0.71 -6.01
C TRP A 55 5.58 -1.55 -5.55
N HIS A 56 6.05 -2.42 -6.45
CA HIS A 56 7.24 -3.24 -6.22
C HIS A 56 8.52 -2.48 -6.58
N THR A 57 9.57 -2.69 -5.81
CA THR A 57 10.94 -2.30 -6.15
C THR A 57 11.89 -3.47 -5.96
N SER A 58 13.00 -3.50 -6.69
CA SER A 58 14.01 -4.56 -6.61
C SER A 58 15.38 -3.99 -6.29
N PRO A 59 16.35 -4.80 -5.83
CA PRO A 59 17.71 -4.33 -5.56
C PRO A 59 18.32 -3.54 -6.73
N ARG A 60 18.15 -4.05 -7.97
CA ARG A 60 18.60 -3.37 -9.19
C ARG A 60 17.95 -1.99 -9.39
N LEU A 61 16.66 -1.85 -9.07
CA LEU A 61 15.94 -0.57 -9.19
C LEU A 61 16.37 0.41 -8.08
N LYS A 62 16.63 -0.08 -6.86
CA LYS A 62 17.19 0.74 -5.76
C LYS A 62 18.60 1.25 -6.10
N GLU A 63 19.45 0.40 -6.66
CA GLU A 63 20.77 0.81 -7.17
C GLU A 63 20.67 1.83 -8.31
N ALA A 64 19.72 1.66 -9.22
CA ALA A 64 19.46 2.64 -10.28
C ALA A 64 18.99 3.98 -9.68
N ALA A 65 18.14 3.95 -8.65
CA ALA A 65 17.68 5.15 -7.96
C ALA A 65 18.82 5.91 -7.26
N ALA A 66 19.80 5.20 -6.69
CA ALA A 66 20.95 5.81 -6.03
C ALA A 66 21.81 6.69 -6.96
N LYS A 67 21.77 6.44 -8.29
CA LYS A 67 22.50 7.25 -9.29
C LYS A 67 22.00 8.69 -9.37
N PHE A 68 20.77 8.97 -8.93
CA PHE A 68 20.19 10.32 -8.93
C PHE A 68 20.66 11.17 -7.74
N LYS A 69 21.51 10.65 -6.84
CA LYS A 69 22.03 11.37 -5.65
C LYS A 69 20.93 11.89 -4.71
N ILE A 70 19.77 11.24 -4.72
CA ILE A 70 18.64 11.47 -3.81
C ILE A 70 18.58 10.27 -2.85
N PRO A 71 18.27 10.47 -1.55
CA PRO A 71 18.12 9.36 -0.61
C PRO A 71 17.12 8.31 -1.11
N VAL A 72 17.55 7.05 -1.14
CA VAL A 72 16.71 5.92 -1.56
C VAL A 72 16.05 5.33 -0.31
N PRO A 73 14.71 5.21 -0.28
CA PRO A 73 14.02 4.55 0.82
C PRO A 73 14.42 3.07 0.93
N GLU A 74 14.47 2.58 2.17
CA GLU A 74 14.84 1.19 2.50
C GLU A 74 13.69 0.18 2.36
N TYR A 75 12.52 0.59 1.86
CA TYR A 75 11.35 -0.29 1.68
C TYR A 75 11.49 -1.21 0.47
N ASP A 76 10.90 -2.39 0.54
CA ASP A 76 10.89 -3.39 -0.55
C ASP A 76 9.63 -3.30 -1.42
N GLY A 77 8.62 -2.58 -0.95
CA GLY A 77 7.45 -2.21 -1.72
C GLY A 77 6.56 -1.22 -0.98
N ILE A 78 5.57 -0.66 -1.68
CA ILE A 78 4.56 0.24 -1.10
C ILE A 78 3.18 -0.23 -1.55
N ALA A 79 2.33 -0.58 -0.60
CA ALA A 79 0.91 -0.79 -0.88
C ALA A 79 0.22 0.57 -0.95
N GLU A 80 -0.52 0.82 -2.02
CA GLU A 80 -1.16 2.11 -2.25
C GLU A 80 -2.66 1.90 -2.44
N VAL A 81 -3.46 2.52 -1.56
CA VAL A 81 -4.91 2.35 -1.54
C VAL A 81 -5.57 3.72 -1.63
N TRP A 82 -6.54 3.85 -2.53
CA TRP A 82 -7.38 5.03 -2.64
C TRP A 82 -8.77 4.69 -2.12
N VAL A 83 -9.24 5.50 -1.18
CA VAL A 83 -10.60 5.43 -0.62
C VAL A 83 -11.19 6.83 -0.55
N LYS A 84 -12.49 6.91 -0.27
CA LYS A 84 -13.21 8.18 -0.21
C LYS A 84 -12.65 9.13 0.86
N ASP A 85 -12.47 8.62 2.07
CA ASP A 85 -12.14 9.41 3.26
C ASP A 85 -11.48 8.53 4.35
N ILE A 86 -11.06 9.16 5.46
CA ILE A 86 -10.36 8.47 6.55
C ILE A 86 -11.28 7.47 7.26
N GLU A 87 -12.55 7.81 7.42
CA GLU A 87 -13.56 6.94 8.03
C GLU A 87 -13.76 5.66 7.21
N THR A 88 -13.71 5.78 5.88
CA THR A 88 -13.74 4.63 4.97
C THR A 88 -12.54 3.73 5.20
N TRP A 89 -11.32 4.28 5.25
CA TRP A 89 -10.11 3.50 5.52
C TRP A 89 -10.17 2.81 6.88
N GLU A 90 -10.49 3.56 7.94
CA GLU A 90 -10.63 3.04 9.30
C GLU A 90 -11.61 1.87 9.35
N SER A 91 -12.76 1.97 8.65
CA SER A 91 -13.78 0.92 8.65
C SER A 91 -13.33 -0.39 7.99
N ILE A 92 -12.30 -0.33 7.13
CA ILE A 92 -11.69 -1.48 6.47
C ILE A 92 -10.61 -2.08 7.37
N VAL A 93 -9.66 -1.27 7.83
CA VAL A 93 -8.50 -1.77 8.60
C VAL A 93 -8.81 -2.16 10.04
N THR A 94 -9.98 -1.79 10.56
CA THR A 94 -10.48 -2.23 11.86
C THR A 94 -11.53 -3.33 11.75
N ASP A 95 -11.83 -3.81 10.53
CA ASP A 95 -12.71 -4.96 10.33
C ASP A 95 -12.07 -6.22 10.91
N GLU A 96 -12.75 -6.88 11.86
CA GLU A 96 -12.18 -8.01 12.61
C GLU A 96 -11.78 -9.17 11.69
N ASP A 97 -12.62 -9.49 10.70
CA ASP A 97 -12.36 -10.56 9.73
C ASP A 97 -11.17 -10.20 8.83
N PHE A 98 -11.06 -8.94 8.39
CA PHE A 98 -9.91 -8.45 7.63
C PHE A 98 -8.63 -8.57 8.44
N VAL A 99 -8.62 -8.10 9.69
CA VAL A 99 -7.44 -8.14 10.56
C VAL A 99 -7.04 -9.58 10.87
N ALA A 100 -8.00 -10.45 11.16
CA ALA A 100 -7.75 -11.85 11.46
C ALA A 100 -7.15 -12.62 10.26
N ALA A 101 -7.49 -12.23 9.04
CA ALA A 101 -6.93 -12.82 7.82
C ALA A 101 -5.56 -12.21 7.46
N ILE A 102 -5.43 -10.89 7.51
CA ILE A 102 -4.25 -10.17 7.00
C ILE A 102 -3.08 -10.20 7.98
N ALA A 103 -3.30 -10.01 9.29
CA ALA A 103 -2.21 -9.95 10.26
C ALA A 103 -1.30 -11.20 10.30
N PRO A 104 -1.84 -12.45 10.33
CA PRO A 104 -0.97 -13.63 10.29
C PRO A 104 -0.27 -13.80 8.94
N ASP A 105 -0.92 -13.39 7.84
CA ASP A 105 -0.34 -13.45 6.50
C ASP A 105 0.81 -12.44 6.34
N GLU A 106 0.63 -11.19 6.77
CA GLU A 106 1.71 -10.18 6.79
C GLU A 106 2.89 -10.65 7.64
N ALA A 107 2.62 -11.24 8.81
CA ALA A 107 3.64 -11.83 9.66
C ALA A 107 4.39 -12.99 8.99
N HIS A 108 3.93 -13.53 7.85
CA HIS A 108 4.66 -14.53 7.09
C HIS A 108 5.83 -13.92 6.31
N PHE A 109 5.67 -12.75 5.70
CA PHE A 109 6.60 -12.25 4.68
C PHE A 109 7.15 -10.82 4.90
N ILE A 110 6.54 -10.01 5.77
CA ILE A 110 6.98 -8.64 6.07
C ILE A 110 7.34 -8.43 7.55
N LYS A 111 8.03 -7.32 7.83
CA LYS A 111 8.43 -6.87 9.16
C LYS A 111 7.50 -5.77 9.68
N ALA A 112 7.26 -5.80 10.99
CA ALA A 112 6.71 -4.66 11.73
C ALA A 112 7.84 -3.74 12.26
N PRO A 113 7.58 -2.45 12.49
CA PRO A 113 6.35 -1.73 12.11
C PRO A 113 6.32 -1.43 10.60
N ILE A 114 5.11 -1.39 10.04
CA ILE A 114 4.85 -0.80 8.72
C ILE A 114 4.77 0.71 8.90
N HIS A 115 5.42 1.48 8.04
CA HIS A 115 5.28 2.93 8.05
C HIS A 115 4.13 3.35 7.13
N ILE A 116 3.26 4.23 7.62
CA ILE A 116 2.07 4.70 6.91
C ILE A 116 2.18 6.20 6.59
N MET A 117 1.74 6.59 5.40
CA MET A 117 1.49 7.97 5.03
C MET A 117 0.08 8.10 4.46
N LEU A 118 -0.67 9.06 5.00
CA LEU A 118 -1.98 9.47 4.48
C LEU A 118 -1.82 10.79 3.72
N GLY A 119 -2.44 10.88 2.56
CA GLY A 119 -2.37 12.06 1.71
C GLY A 119 -3.44 12.08 0.63
N TYR A 120 -3.24 12.93 -0.36
CA TYR A 120 -4.14 13.09 -1.50
C TYR A 120 -3.34 13.40 -2.76
N ASP A 121 -3.88 13.03 -3.91
CA ASP A 121 -3.21 13.28 -5.17
C ASP A 121 -3.55 14.67 -5.72
N HIS A 122 -2.52 15.40 -6.14
CA HIS A 122 -2.65 16.55 -7.03
C HIS A 122 -2.07 16.17 -8.39
N THR A 123 -2.92 15.65 -9.28
CA THR A 123 -2.48 15.16 -10.59
C THR A 123 -2.20 16.32 -11.53
N VAL A 124 -0.95 16.48 -11.96
CA VAL A 124 -0.52 17.53 -12.91
C VAL A 124 -0.47 17.01 -14.36
N ILE A 125 -0.07 15.75 -14.54
CA ILE A 125 0.05 15.06 -15.85
C ILE A 125 -0.53 13.65 -15.71
N GLY A 126 -1.27 13.20 -16.74
CA GLY A 126 -1.97 11.92 -16.74
C GLY A 126 -3.41 12.04 -16.25
N GLU A 127 -4.08 10.90 -16.07
CA GLU A 127 -5.45 10.86 -15.57
C GLU A 127 -5.48 10.77 -14.04
N ALA A 128 -6.29 11.62 -13.42
CA ALA A 128 -6.55 11.53 -11.99
C ALA A 128 -7.38 10.28 -11.67
N VAL A 129 -7.13 9.68 -10.50
CA VAL A 129 -8.03 8.65 -9.95
C VAL A 129 -9.36 9.32 -9.62
N LYS A 130 -10.46 8.77 -10.16
CA LYS A 130 -11.79 9.31 -9.96
C LYS A 130 -12.52 8.45 -8.93
N ALA A 131 -13.18 9.11 -7.97
CA ALA A 131 -14.28 8.48 -7.25
C ALA A 131 -15.43 8.35 -8.25
N GLU A 132 -15.88 7.14 -8.56
CA GLU A 132 -17.11 6.94 -9.35
C GLU A 132 -18.34 7.44 -8.59
#